data_AF-A0A9D1VZU5-F1
#
_entry.id   AF-A0A9D1VZU5-F1
#
_cell.length_a   1.000
_cell.length_b   1.000
_cell.length_c   1.000
_cell.angle_alpha   90.00
_cell.angle_beta   90.00
_cell.angle_gamma   90.00
#
_symmetry.space_group_name_H-M   'P 1'
#
loop_
_entity.id
_entity.type
_entity.pdbx_description
1 polymer ?
#
loop_
_entity_poly.entity_id
_entity_poly.type
_entity_poly.pdbx_seq_one_letter_code
_entity_poly.pdbx_strand_id
1 'polypeptide(L)'
;MLIEIRHEKPLGKRFDVYCGDTLLEGGEEYDIPAEGAALRFVERNPAVGKRWPLLLLGHFLASLFGAPDSLQEIGRSRTEICVDLGKAKGDELSIVFLEGGKSYRIEGAPEASERSRQEVPLPQVERRIRGYQIGVIALVLALLTAAIVLCVRAA
;
A
#
# COMPACT_ATOMS: atom_id res chain seq x y z
N MET A 1 12.95 -19.66 -13.18
CA MET A 1 11.72 -19.15 -13.81
C MET A 1 11.75 -17.64 -13.75
N LEU A 2 11.73 -16.97 -14.90
CA LEU A 2 11.68 -15.51 -15.02
C LEU A 2 10.31 -15.00 -14.56
N ILE A 3 10.31 -14.03 -13.67
CA ILE A 3 9.08 -13.43 -13.16
C ILE A 3 8.87 -12.06 -13.79
N GLU A 4 7.69 -11.85 -14.37
CA GLU A 4 7.28 -10.55 -14.85
C GLU A 4 6.06 -10.05 -14.05
N ILE A 5 6.12 -8.81 -13.57
CA ILE A 5 5.02 -8.20 -12.81
C ILE A 5 4.66 -6.86 -13.44
N ARG A 6 3.42 -6.73 -13.91
CA ARG A 6 2.93 -5.52 -14.58
C ARG A 6 1.68 -4.98 -13.90
N HIS A 7 1.57 -3.65 -13.85
CA HIS A 7 0.36 -2.94 -13.40
C HIS A 7 -0.13 -2.05 -14.54
N GLU A 8 -1.36 -2.27 -15.02
CA GLU A 8 -1.90 -1.59 -16.20
C GLU A 8 -2.04 -0.07 -16.02
N LYS A 9 -2.37 0.37 -14.80
CA LYS A 9 -2.58 1.79 -14.48
C LYS A 9 -1.52 2.32 -13.52
N PRO A 10 -0.94 3.51 -13.79
CA PRO A 10 0.06 4.12 -12.91
C PRO A 10 -0.52 4.58 -11.56
N LEU A 11 -1.83 4.88 -11.51
CA LEU A 11 -2.53 5.44 -10.35
C LEU A 11 -3.54 4.46 -9.71
N GLY A 12 -3.36 3.14 -9.90
CA GLY A 12 -4.19 2.10 -9.29
C GLY A 12 -3.62 1.52 -8.00
N LYS A 13 -4.33 0.56 -7.40
CA LYS A 13 -3.76 -0.29 -6.35
C LYS A 13 -2.54 -1.01 -6.92
N ARG A 14 -1.46 -1.03 -6.16
CA ARG A 14 -0.24 -1.76 -6.50
C ARG A 14 -0.12 -2.94 -5.57
N PHE A 15 0.40 -4.04 -6.08
CA PHE A 15 0.55 -5.28 -5.34
C PHE A 15 2.01 -5.71 -5.39
N ASP A 16 2.52 -6.10 -4.24
CA ASP A 16 3.80 -6.79 -4.09
C ASP A 16 3.50 -8.31 -4.12
N VAL A 17 4.28 -9.07 -4.89
CA VAL A 17 4.07 -10.51 -5.07
C VAL A 17 5.09 -11.28 -4.25
N TYR A 18 4.65 -12.28 -3.49
CA TYR A 18 5.52 -13.12 -2.67
C TYR A 18 5.35 -14.59 -3.05
N CYS A 19 6.43 -15.35 -2.98
CA CYS A 19 6.42 -16.81 -2.95
C CYS A 19 6.99 -17.26 -1.60
N GLY A 20 6.13 -17.80 -0.72
CA GLY A 20 6.48 -17.96 0.69
C GLY A 20 6.79 -16.62 1.36
N ASP A 21 8.02 -16.49 1.87
CA ASP A 21 8.53 -15.26 2.50
C ASP A 21 9.39 -14.40 1.56
N THR A 22 9.64 -14.87 0.33
CA THR A 22 10.47 -14.17 -0.66
C THR A 22 9.61 -13.22 -1.48
N LEU A 23 9.98 -11.94 -1.51
CA LEU A 23 9.42 -10.95 -2.44
C LEU A 23 9.93 -11.25 -3.86
N LEU A 24 9.01 -11.38 -4.81
CA LEU A 24 9.33 -11.54 -6.22
C LEU A 24 9.40 -10.15 -6.87
N GLU A 25 10.55 -9.85 -7.48
CA GLU A 25 10.78 -8.65 -8.27
C GLU A 25 10.61 -8.97 -9.75
N GLY A 26 10.01 -8.06 -10.51
CA GLY A 26 9.82 -8.25 -11.95
C GLY A 26 11.15 -8.10 -12.69
N GLY A 27 11.41 -9.00 -13.64
CA GLY A 27 12.64 -9.07 -14.43
C GLY A 27 13.72 -9.98 -13.82
N GLU A 28 13.46 -10.58 -12.67
CA GLU A 28 14.39 -11.47 -11.97
C GLU A 28 13.99 -12.94 -12.11
N GLU A 29 14.98 -13.83 -12.02
CA GLU A 29 14.78 -15.27 -12.05
C GLU A 29 14.65 -15.85 -10.64
N TYR A 30 13.64 -16.69 -10.44
CA TYR A 30 13.39 -17.38 -9.19
C TYR A 30 13.20 -18.88 -9.39
N ASP A 31 13.64 -19.67 -8.42
CA ASP A 31 13.34 -21.09 -8.32
C ASP A 31 11.95 -21.30 -7.73
N ILE A 32 10.93 -21.15 -8.58
CA ILE A 32 9.53 -21.40 -8.21
C ILE A 32 9.22 -22.88 -8.45
N PRO A 33 8.70 -23.61 -7.44
CA PRO A 33 8.28 -25.00 -7.62
C PRO A 33 7.30 -25.14 -8.78
N ALA A 34 7.57 -26.11 -9.67
CA ALA A 34 6.74 -26.35 -10.85
C ALA A 34 5.31 -26.78 -10.50
N GLU A 35 5.09 -27.34 -9.31
CA GLU A 35 3.78 -27.77 -8.83
C GLU A 35 3.53 -27.28 -7.40
N GLY A 36 2.30 -26.87 -7.12
CA GLY A 36 1.84 -26.55 -5.76
C GLY A 36 2.41 -25.27 -5.14
N ALA A 37 3.12 -24.44 -5.91
CA ALA A 37 3.60 -23.15 -5.43
C ALA A 37 2.43 -22.20 -5.10
N ALA A 38 2.50 -21.57 -3.93
CA ALA A 38 1.53 -20.59 -3.47
C ALA A 38 2.12 -19.18 -3.57
N LEU A 39 1.47 -18.33 -4.33
CA LEU A 39 1.78 -16.91 -4.41
C LEU A 39 0.87 -16.11 -3.48
N ARG A 40 1.44 -15.07 -2.88
CA ARG A 40 0.70 -14.11 -2.07
C ARG A 40 0.87 -12.72 -2.65
N PHE A 41 -0.23 -12.11 -3.07
CA PHE A 41 -0.27 -10.73 -3.54
C PHE A 41 -0.71 -9.83 -2.39
N VAL A 42 0.11 -8.85 -2.05
CA VAL A 42 -0.13 -7.94 -0.93
C VAL A 42 -0.28 -6.54 -1.49
N GLU A 43 -1.46 -5.93 -1.28
CA GLU A 43 -1.68 -4.53 -1.67
C GLU A 43 -0.71 -3.62 -0.93
N ARG A 44 0.04 -2.82 -1.70
CA ARG A 44 0.96 -1.81 -1.18
C ARG A 44 0.17 -0.63 -0.67
N ASN A 45 0.28 -0.39 0.63
CA ASN A 45 -0.33 0.77 1.26
C ASN A 45 0.71 1.90 1.46
N PRO A 46 0.54 3.06 0.79
CA PRO A 46 1.47 4.19 0.93
C PRO A 46 1.64 4.66 2.38
N ALA A 47 0.64 4.46 3.23
CA ALA A 47 0.67 4.86 4.64
C ALA A 47 1.60 4.03 5.52
N VAL A 48 2.00 2.86 5.03
CA VAL A 48 2.98 2.01 5.69
C VAL A 48 4.41 2.35 5.22
N GLY A 49 4.55 2.96 4.05
CA GLY A 49 5.84 3.27 3.42
C GLY A 49 6.64 4.40 4.08
N LYS A 50 7.93 4.48 3.73
CA LYS A 50 8.88 5.48 4.26
C LYS A 50 8.49 6.93 3.97
N ARG A 51 7.74 7.17 2.89
CA ARG A 51 7.28 8.51 2.46
C ARG A 51 5.98 8.97 3.13
N TRP A 52 5.43 8.17 4.04
CA TRP A 52 4.22 8.51 4.78
C TRP A 52 4.25 9.91 5.45
N PRO A 53 5.35 10.35 6.09
CA PRO A 53 5.40 11.70 6.68
C PRO A 53 5.22 12.82 5.65
N LEU A 54 5.72 12.63 4.41
CA LEU A 54 5.57 13.61 3.34
C LEU A 54 4.15 13.67 2.81
N LEU A 55 3.48 12.51 2.71
CA LEU A 55 2.05 12.45 2.36
C LEU A 55 1.23 13.19 3.41
N LEU A 56 1.48 12.94 4.70
CA LEU A 56 0.81 13.64 5.79
C LEU A 56 1.07 15.16 5.78
N LEU A 57 2.31 15.59 5.51
CA LEU A 57 2.62 17.01 5.39
C LEU A 57 1.86 17.66 4.21
N GLY A 58 1.78 16.98 3.07
CA GLY A 58 0.97 17.43 1.94
C GLY A 58 -0.50 17.58 2.32
N HIS A 59 -1.05 16.60 3.05
CA HIS A 59 -2.43 16.68 3.56
C HIS A 59 -2.62 17.83 4.56
N PHE A 60 -1.69 18.03 5.49
CA PHE A 60 -1.72 19.14 6.42
C PHE A 60 -1.80 20.48 5.69
N LEU A 61 -0.89 20.72 4.74
CA LEU A 61 -0.86 21.94 3.97
C LEU A 61 -2.14 22.11 3.17
N ALA A 62 -2.63 21.06 2.51
CA ALA A 62 -3.89 21.12 1.76
C ALA A 62 -5.09 21.48 2.66
N SER A 63 -5.15 20.94 3.88
CA SER A 63 -6.21 21.24 4.85
C SER A 63 -6.20 22.70 5.33
N LEU A 64 -5.02 23.31 5.47
CA LEU A 64 -4.88 24.74 5.79
C LEU A 64 -5.45 25.65 4.70
N PHE A 65 -5.43 25.20 3.45
CA PHE A 65 -5.97 25.93 2.29
C PHE A 65 -7.42 25.52 1.94
N GLY A 66 -8.13 24.81 2.83
CA GLY A 66 -9.54 24.50 2.69
C GLY A 66 -9.87 23.25 1.86
N ALA A 67 -8.90 22.37 1.59
CA ALA A 67 -9.20 21.05 1.03
C ALA A 67 -9.76 20.11 2.11
N PRO A 68 -10.84 19.35 1.84
CA PRO A 68 -11.46 18.47 2.84
C PRO A 68 -10.54 17.33 3.32
N ASP A 69 -10.89 16.75 4.48
CA ASP A 69 -10.18 15.70 5.24
C ASP A 69 -9.87 14.43 4.43
N SER A 70 -8.86 14.51 3.58
CA SER A 70 -8.34 13.43 2.73
C SER A 70 -7.68 12.29 3.52
N LEU A 71 -7.51 12.43 4.84
CA LEU A 71 -7.04 11.35 5.70
C LEU A 71 -8.06 10.21 5.85
N GLN A 72 -9.35 10.46 5.58
CA GLN A 72 -10.38 9.41 5.61
C GLN A 72 -10.23 8.42 4.45
N GLU A 73 -9.63 8.84 3.34
CA GLU A 73 -9.40 8.00 2.15
C GLU A 73 -8.20 7.06 2.32
N ILE A 74 -7.43 7.21 3.40
CA ILE A 74 -6.26 6.39 3.65
C ILE A 74 -6.72 4.99 4.06
N GLY A 75 -6.44 4.01 3.20
CA GLY A 75 -6.79 2.61 3.42
C GLY A 75 -6.33 2.14 4.80
N ARG A 76 -7.29 1.83 5.67
CA ARG A 76 -7.05 1.22 7.00
C ARG A 76 -6.94 -0.30 6.93
N SER A 77 -7.21 -0.87 5.77
CA SER A 77 -6.98 -2.26 5.43
C SER A 77 -6.05 -2.34 4.21
N ARG A 78 -5.56 -3.53 3.91
CA ARG A 78 -4.96 -3.89 2.63
C ARG A 78 -5.61 -5.15 2.11
N THR A 79 -5.76 -5.26 0.80
CA THR A 79 -6.15 -6.52 0.17
C THR A 79 -4.95 -7.49 0.16
N GLU A 80 -5.17 -8.71 0.60
CA GLU A 80 -4.26 -9.84 0.42
C GLU A 80 -4.96 -10.93 -0.40
N ILE A 81 -4.28 -11.41 -1.42
CA ILE A 81 -4.78 -12.47 -2.33
C ILE A 81 -3.79 -13.63 -2.29
N CYS A 82 -4.27 -14.82 -2.03
CA CYS A 82 -3.49 -16.05 -2.10
C CYS A 82 -3.89 -16.82 -3.35
N VAL A 83 -2.91 -17.18 -4.16
CA VAL A 83 -3.10 -17.87 -5.43
C VAL A 83 -2.25 -19.13 -5.45
N ASP A 84 -2.88 -20.27 -5.65
CA ASP A 84 -2.18 -21.53 -5.85
C ASP A 84 -1.95 -21.70 -7.34
N LEU A 85 -0.68 -21.84 -7.76
CA LEU A 85 -0.33 -21.92 -9.19
C LEU A 85 -0.76 -23.26 -9.84
N GLY A 86 -1.06 -24.28 -9.03
CA GLY A 86 -1.39 -25.63 -9.49
C GLY A 86 -0.17 -26.27 -10.18
N LYS A 87 0.00 -25.95 -11.47
CA LYS A 87 1.13 -26.33 -12.30
C LYS A 87 1.64 -25.14 -13.12
N ALA A 88 2.87 -24.74 -12.86
CA ALA A 88 3.57 -23.76 -13.70
C ALA A 88 4.11 -24.47 -14.95
N LYS A 89 3.86 -23.88 -16.13
CA LYS A 89 4.33 -24.38 -17.42
C LYS A 89 5.22 -23.32 -18.07
N GLY A 90 6.49 -23.67 -18.24
CA GLY A 90 7.47 -22.87 -18.96
C GLY A 90 8.49 -22.20 -18.06
N ASP A 91 9.38 -21.43 -18.67
CA ASP A 91 10.48 -20.75 -17.99
C ASP A 91 10.09 -19.34 -17.52
N GLU A 92 8.89 -18.86 -17.88
CA GLU A 92 8.41 -17.51 -17.61
C GLU A 92 7.01 -17.53 -16.96
N LEU A 93 6.81 -16.66 -15.97
CA LEU A 93 5.53 -16.43 -15.31
C LEU A 93 5.24 -14.92 -15.30
N SER A 94 4.18 -14.50 -16.00
CA SER A 94 3.79 -13.09 -16.08
C SER A 94 2.52 -12.84 -15.29
N ILE A 95 2.59 -11.90 -14.33
CA ILE A 95 1.50 -11.52 -13.43
C ILE A 95 1.09 -10.09 -13.78
N VAL A 96 -0.11 -9.94 -14.33
CA VAL A 96 -0.64 -8.65 -14.78
C VAL A 96 -1.81 -8.23 -13.91
N PHE A 97 -1.67 -7.13 -13.19
CA PHE A 97 -2.74 -6.52 -12.41
C PHE A 97 -3.55 -5.55 -13.27
N LEU A 98 -4.84 -5.83 -13.41
CA LEU A 98 -5.78 -5.15 -14.29
C LEU A 98 -6.73 -4.24 -13.51
N GLU A 99 -7.35 -3.30 -14.20
CA GLU A 99 -8.39 -2.41 -13.63
C GLU A 99 -7.94 -1.66 -12.36
N GLY A 100 -6.65 -1.32 -12.28
CA GLY A 100 -6.07 -0.71 -11.10
C GLY A 100 -6.00 -1.65 -9.90
N GLY A 101 -5.83 -2.95 -10.13
CA GLY A 101 -5.61 -3.98 -9.12
C GLY A 101 -6.88 -4.66 -8.60
N LYS A 102 -8.02 -4.51 -9.29
CA LYS A 102 -9.27 -5.23 -8.91
C LYS A 102 -9.27 -6.68 -9.37
N SER A 103 -8.67 -6.92 -10.52
CA SER A 103 -8.48 -8.24 -11.13
C SER A 103 -7.02 -8.42 -11.50
N TYR A 104 -6.63 -9.66 -11.76
CA TYR A 104 -5.29 -9.99 -12.21
C TYR A 104 -5.37 -11.16 -13.19
N ARG A 105 -4.32 -11.30 -13.99
CA ARG A 105 -4.10 -12.43 -14.89
C ARG A 105 -2.72 -13.01 -14.62
N ILE A 106 -2.62 -14.34 -14.63
CA ILE A 106 -1.35 -15.05 -14.53
C ILE A 106 -1.17 -15.84 -15.82
N GLU A 107 -0.09 -15.56 -16.54
CA GLU A 107 0.34 -16.27 -17.74
C GLU A 107 1.54 -17.15 -17.37
N GLY A 108 1.63 -18.35 -17.95
CA GLY A 108 2.63 -19.37 -17.53
C GLY A 108 2.15 -20.33 -16.43
N ALA A 109 0.93 -20.14 -15.90
CA ALA A 109 0.31 -21.08 -14.95
C ALA A 109 -1.19 -21.27 -15.26
N PRO A 110 -1.55 -22.19 -16.18
CA PRO A 110 -2.94 -22.36 -16.64
C PRO A 110 -3.88 -22.93 -15.56
N GLU A 111 -3.32 -23.58 -14.54
CA GLU A 111 -4.06 -24.16 -13.41
C GLU A 111 -4.04 -23.25 -12.17
N ALA A 112 -3.65 -21.98 -12.34
CA ALA A 112 -3.64 -21.03 -11.25
C ALA A 112 -5.07 -20.76 -10.76
N SER A 113 -5.27 -20.81 -9.44
CA SER A 113 -6.56 -20.61 -8.80
C SER A 113 -6.45 -19.70 -7.59
N GLU A 114 -7.39 -18.74 -7.46
CA GLU A 114 -7.48 -17.88 -6.27
C GLU A 114 -7.97 -18.74 -5.10
N ARG A 115 -7.12 -18.95 -4.10
CA ARG A 115 -7.47 -19.68 -2.88
C ARG A 115 -8.28 -18.80 -1.93
N SER A 116 -7.89 -17.54 -1.81
CA SER A 116 -8.55 -16.58 -0.93
C SER A 116 -8.24 -15.16 -1.33
N ARG A 117 -9.22 -14.27 -1.12
CA ARG A 117 -9.05 -12.82 -1.14
C ARG A 117 -9.65 -12.25 0.12
N GLN A 118 -8.86 -11.51 0.87
CA GLN A 118 -9.27 -10.94 2.15
C GLN A 118 -8.76 -9.52 2.35
N GLU A 119 -9.50 -8.75 3.13
CA GLU A 119 -9.01 -7.46 3.64
C GLU A 119 -8.36 -7.67 5.00
N VAL A 120 -7.07 -7.36 5.09
CA VAL A 120 -6.31 -7.43 6.33
C VAL A 120 -6.24 -6.04 6.95
N PRO A 121 -6.70 -5.84 8.20
CA PRO A 121 -6.62 -4.55 8.85
C PRO A 121 -5.15 -4.16 9.10
N LEU A 122 -4.87 -2.87 8.97
CA LEU A 122 -3.57 -2.27 9.22
C LEU A 122 -3.63 -1.38 10.46
N PRO A 123 -3.63 -1.96 11.69
CA PRO A 123 -3.74 -1.19 12.92
C PRO A 123 -2.59 -0.20 13.11
N GLN A 124 -1.44 -0.45 12.49
CA GLN A 124 -0.32 0.48 12.47
C GLN A 124 -0.64 1.80 11.74
N VAL A 125 -1.48 1.77 10.71
CA VAL A 125 -1.91 2.98 9.99
C VAL A 125 -2.81 3.81 10.91
N GLU A 126 -3.75 3.17 11.59
CA GLU A 126 -4.62 3.82 12.59
C GLU A 126 -3.80 4.47 13.71
N ARG A 127 -2.80 3.77 14.26
CA ARG A 127 -1.89 4.34 15.28
C ARG A 127 -1.14 5.56 14.77
N ARG A 128 -0.63 5.51 13.53
CA ARG A 128 0.08 6.63 12.90
C ARG A 128 -0.84 7.85 12.69
N ILE A 129 -2.06 7.62 12.22
CA ILE A 129 -3.06 8.69 12.02
C ILE A 129 -3.39 9.36 13.36
N ARG A 130 -3.65 8.58 14.42
CA ARG A 130 -3.91 9.14 15.76
C ARG A 130 -2.73 9.94 16.31
N GLY A 131 -1.52 9.39 16.20
CA GLY A 131 -0.31 10.10 16.63
C GLY A 131 -0.12 11.44 15.91
N TYR A 132 -0.40 11.47 14.61
CA TYR A 132 -0.38 12.70 13.83
C TYR A 132 -1.45 13.70 14.28
N GLN A 133 -2.70 13.27 14.48
CA GLN A 133 -3.77 14.16 14.96
C GLN A 133 -3.42 14.82 16.29
N ILE A 134 -2.87 14.05 17.24
CA ILE A 134 -2.40 14.57 18.53
C ILE A 134 -1.29 15.59 18.32
N GLY A 135 -0.31 15.28 17.46
CA GLY A 135 0.80 16.18 17.16
C GLY A 135 0.36 17.51 16.53
N VAL A 136 -0.58 17.46 15.59
CA VAL A 136 -1.15 18.67 14.97
C VAL A 136 -1.89 19.53 15.99
N ILE A 137 -2.74 18.92 16.82
CA ILE A 137 -3.48 19.65 17.87
C ILE A 137 -2.50 20.33 18.83
N ALA A 138 -1.45 19.62 19.26
CA ALA A 138 -0.43 20.18 20.13
C ALA A 138 0.31 21.36 19.49
N LEU A 139 0.66 21.26 18.19
CA LEU A 139 1.31 22.34 17.45
C LEU A 139 0.41 23.57 17.34
N VAL A 140 -0.88 23.39 17.00
CA VAL A 140 -1.85 24.49 16.92
C VAL A 140 -2.01 25.18 18.26
N LEU A 141 -2.12 24.43 19.36
CA LEU A 141 -2.20 25.01 20.71
C LEU A 141 -0.93 25.80 21.08
N ALA A 142 0.25 25.29 20.73
CA ALA A 142 1.51 25.99 20.96
C ALA A 142 1.59 27.31 20.18
N LEU A 143 1.18 27.32 18.91
CA LEU A 143 1.13 28.52 18.07
C LEU A 143 0.14 29.56 18.61
N LEU A 144 -1.06 29.13 19.03
CA LEU A 144 -2.06 30.02 19.64
C LEU A 144 -1.53 30.63 20.94
N THR A 145 -0.89 29.83 21.80
CA THR A 145 -0.30 30.31 23.06
C THR A 145 0.82 31.33 22.78
N ALA A 146 1.69 31.07 21.80
CA ALA A 146 2.74 32.01 21.41
C ALA A 146 2.17 33.32 20.85
N ALA A 147 1.11 33.26 20.02
CA ALA A 147 0.44 34.44 19.50
C ALA A 147 -0.17 35.30 20.62
N ILE A 148 -0.83 34.68 21.60
CA ILE A 148 -1.39 35.38 22.77
C ILE A 148 -0.28 36.09 23.55
N VAL A 149 0.84 35.41 23.84
CA VAL A 149 1.97 36.01 24.57
C VAL A 149 2.57 37.20 23.81
N LEU A 150 2.69 37.10 22.48
CA LEU A 150 3.16 38.19 21.63
C LEU A 150 2.20 39.38 21.63
N CYS A 151 0.88 39.14 21.52
CA CYS A 151 -0.12 40.20 21.59
C CYS A 151 -0.15 40.90 22.96
N VAL A 152 -0.01 40.16 24.06
CA VAL A 152 0.03 40.74 25.42
C VAL A 152 1.31 41.54 25.66
N ARG A 153 2.45 41.16 25.05
CA ARG A 153 3.69 41.95 25.14
C ARG A 153 3.73 43.19 24.24
N ALA A 154 2.88 43.23 23.22
CA ALA A 154 2.80 44.35 22.27
C ALA A 154 1.72 45.39 22.66
N ALA A 155 0.87 45.09 23.64
CA ALA A 155 -0.14 45.97 24.23
C ALA A 155 0.40 46.66 25.49
#